data_AF-A0A1C7DBD3-F1
#
_entry.id   AF-A0A1C7DBD3-F1
#
_cell.length_a   1.000
_cell.length_b   1.000
_cell.length_c   1.000
_cell.angle_alpha   90.00
_cell.angle_beta   90.00
_cell.angle_gamma   90.00
#
_symmetry.space_group_name_H-M   'P 1'
#
loop_
_entity.id
_entity.type
_entity.pdbx_description
1 polymer ?
#
loop_
_entity_poly.entity_id
_entity_poly.type
_entity_poly.pdbx_seq_one_letter_code
_entity_poly.pdbx_strand_id
1 'polypeptide(L)'
;MLDRVYTDMPERQAVAVKQNLRITGLYKGELDTAYSPALGEAINQVHFDLDMVDDRYQLDNAADASGFLQSLASTSIRPSLINDLSVNPAEFVLVEAPGAEASPDGRGCSVSGGTYSRSGELIALRFHKQNRQVGIEIVWDGWPSPVFPRILAVGFGDTGLPLMVEYEQDGPITNAYAFTDNGFWVTDAMKQADRLEIGPESDIAPLELPTGSLYQAAKALENC
;
A
#
# COMPACT_ATOMS: atom_id res chain seq x y z
N MET A 1 8.94 27.12 -9.73
CA MET A 1 10.14 26.32 -10.02
C MET A 1 9.87 24.85 -9.75
N LEU A 2 9.44 24.50 -8.54
CA LEU A 2 9.10 23.14 -8.12
C LEU A 2 8.17 22.40 -9.10
N ASP A 3 7.12 23.06 -9.58
CA ASP A 3 6.20 22.54 -10.62
C ASP A 3 6.92 21.98 -11.85
N ARG A 4 7.86 22.76 -12.41
CA ARG A 4 8.64 22.34 -13.59
C ARG A 4 9.54 21.15 -13.27
N VAL A 5 10.27 21.21 -12.15
CA VAL A 5 11.20 20.14 -11.75
C VAL A 5 10.45 18.82 -11.49
N TYR A 6 9.27 18.91 -10.87
CA TYR A 6 8.41 17.76 -10.64
C TYR A 6 7.83 17.20 -11.94
N THR A 7 7.34 18.05 -12.84
CA THR A 7 6.77 17.63 -14.13
C THR A 7 7.81 16.96 -15.03
N ASP A 8 9.08 17.39 -14.95
CA ASP A 8 10.20 16.80 -15.70
C ASP A 8 10.72 15.48 -15.08
N MET A 9 10.21 15.08 -13.91
CA MET A 9 10.65 13.88 -13.18
C MET A 9 10.15 12.58 -13.84
N PRO A 10 10.95 11.49 -13.85
CA PRO A 10 10.46 10.16 -14.23
C PRO A 10 9.20 9.78 -13.45
N GLU A 11 8.21 9.23 -14.14
CA GLU A 11 6.90 8.87 -13.58
C GLU A 11 6.98 8.13 -12.24
N ARG A 12 7.83 7.09 -12.16
CA ARG A 12 8.01 6.31 -10.92
C ARG A 12 8.46 7.17 -9.74
N GLN A 13 9.33 8.15 -9.97
CA GLN A 13 9.81 9.04 -8.91
C GLN A 13 8.75 10.07 -8.52
N ALA A 14 7.97 10.58 -9.47
CA ALA A 14 6.84 11.47 -9.21
C ALA A 14 5.77 10.78 -8.33
N VAL A 15 5.39 9.55 -8.69
CA VAL A 15 4.52 8.69 -7.86
C VAL A 15 5.14 8.45 -6.48
N ALA A 16 6.46 8.27 -6.40
CA ALA A 16 7.17 8.08 -5.14
C ALA A 16 7.07 9.23 -4.17
N VAL A 17 7.25 10.45 -4.66
CA VAL A 17 7.06 11.68 -3.88
C VAL A 17 5.65 11.71 -3.30
N LYS A 18 4.63 11.56 -4.16
CA LYS A 18 3.22 11.59 -3.71
C LYS A 18 2.91 10.52 -2.68
N GLN A 19 3.42 9.30 -2.85
CA GLN A 19 3.19 8.22 -1.90
C GLN A 19 3.84 8.49 -0.55
N ASN A 20 5.09 8.96 -0.53
CA ASN A 20 5.76 9.28 0.73
C ASN A 20 5.06 10.43 1.46
N LEU A 21 4.52 11.41 0.73
CA LEU A 21 3.69 12.47 1.31
C LEU A 21 2.33 11.94 1.83
N ARG A 22 1.70 10.98 1.15
CA ARG A 22 0.48 10.30 1.64
C ARG A 22 0.70 9.57 2.96
N ILE A 23 1.86 8.91 3.13
CA ILE A 23 2.24 8.21 4.38
C ILE A 23 2.23 9.18 5.58
N THR A 24 2.71 10.41 5.38
CA THR A 24 2.70 11.46 6.41
C THR A 24 1.33 12.12 6.61
N GLY A 25 0.36 11.84 5.73
CA GLY A 25 -0.95 12.49 5.72
C GLY A 25 -0.97 13.91 5.14
N LEU A 26 0.19 14.44 4.71
CA LEU A 26 0.34 15.79 4.15
C LEU A 26 -0.26 15.94 2.75
N TYR A 27 -0.34 14.84 1.99
CA TYR A 27 -0.97 14.81 0.67
C TYR A 27 -2.06 13.74 0.61
N LYS A 28 -3.20 14.05 -0.02
CA LYS A 28 -4.34 13.13 -0.17
C LYS A 28 -4.88 13.05 -1.61
N GLY A 29 -4.21 13.71 -2.57
CA GLY A 29 -4.60 13.69 -3.98
C GLY A 29 -4.18 12.40 -4.69
N GLU A 30 -4.63 12.20 -5.92
CA GLU A 30 -4.35 11.03 -6.77
C GLU A 30 -2.86 10.86 -7.10
N LEU A 31 -2.44 9.62 -7.40
CA LEU A 31 -1.06 9.27 -7.80
C LEU A 31 -0.76 9.55 -9.28
N ASP A 32 -1.53 10.39 -9.95
CA ASP A 32 -1.18 10.86 -11.29
C ASP A 32 0.20 11.59 -11.28
N THR A 33 0.77 11.83 -12.46
CA THR A 33 2.03 12.59 -12.57
C THR A 33 1.81 14.10 -12.63
N ALA A 34 0.57 14.59 -12.47
CA ALA A 34 0.29 16.01 -12.55
C ALA A 34 0.71 16.72 -11.27
N TYR A 35 1.31 17.89 -11.44
CA TYR A 35 1.56 18.81 -10.35
C TYR A 35 0.25 19.51 -9.94
N SER A 36 0.12 19.78 -8.64
CA SER A 36 -0.99 20.55 -8.11
C SER A 36 -0.54 21.49 -6.99
N PRO A 37 -1.28 22.58 -6.71
CA PRO A 37 -0.96 23.47 -5.58
C PRO A 37 -0.86 22.73 -4.24
N ALA A 38 -1.79 21.81 -3.97
CA ALA A 38 -1.78 20.99 -2.75
C ALA A 38 -0.54 20.08 -2.66
N LEU A 39 -0.04 19.57 -3.79
CA LEU A 39 1.23 18.84 -3.82
C LEU A 39 2.40 19.75 -3.49
N GLY A 40 2.44 20.96 -4.06
CA GLY A 40 3.47 21.95 -3.78
C GLY A 40 3.53 22.36 -2.30
N GLU A 41 2.36 22.58 -1.68
CA GLU A 41 2.24 22.87 -0.25
C GLU A 41 2.80 21.73 0.61
N ALA A 42 2.45 20.48 0.29
CA ALA A 42 2.96 19.31 1.01
C ALA A 42 4.49 19.16 0.89
N ILE A 43 5.05 19.37 -0.30
CA ILE A 43 6.51 19.32 -0.53
C ILE A 43 7.22 20.43 0.26
N ASN A 44 6.69 21.65 0.23
CA ASN A 44 7.27 22.78 0.97
C ASN A 44 7.23 22.55 2.48
N GLN A 45 6.15 21.96 3.02
CA GLN A 45 6.07 21.63 4.44
C GLN A 45 7.16 20.62 4.84
N VAL A 46 7.33 19.54 4.08
CA VAL A 46 8.39 18.56 4.34
C VAL A 46 9.77 19.18 4.23
N HIS A 47 10.00 20.06 3.24
CA HIS A 47 11.27 20.77 3.11
C HIS A 47 11.56 21.65 4.32
N PHE A 48 10.56 22.39 4.80
CA PHE A 48 10.69 23.21 5.99
C PHE A 48 11.05 22.36 7.22
N ASP A 49 10.35 21.25 7.43
CA ASP A 49 10.52 20.45 8.64
C ASP A 49 11.78 19.58 8.63
N LEU A 50 12.18 19.04 7.47
CA LEU A 50 13.34 18.16 7.36
C LEU A 50 14.65 18.90 7.12
N ASP A 51 14.61 20.01 6.39
CA ASP A 51 15.81 20.53 5.72
C ASP A 51 16.11 22.00 6.04
N MET A 52 15.13 22.76 6.54
CA MET A 52 15.38 24.16 6.93
C MET A 52 16.29 24.28 8.16
N VAL A 53 16.46 23.21 8.94
CA VAL A 53 17.40 23.19 10.08
C VAL A 53 18.84 23.00 9.61
N ASP A 54 19.06 22.27 8.52
CA ASP A 54 20.38 21.89 8.02
C ASP A 54 20.81 22.69 6.75
N ASP A 55 19.91 23.48 6.16
CA ASP A 55 20.09 24.33 4.97
C ASP A 55 20.66 23.58 3.74
N ARG A 56 20.30 22.30 3.55
CA ARG A 56 20.90 21.45 2.51
C ARG A 56 20.38 21.76 1.11
N TYR A 57 19.10 22.12 0.98
CA TYR A 57 18.42 22.36 -0.29
C TYR A 57 17.73 23.73 -0.29
N GLN A 58 17.89 24.46 -1.40
CA GLN A 58 17.16 25.70 -1.67
C GLN A 58 16.15 25.46 -2.80
N LEU A 59 14.85 25.41 -2.49
CA LEU A 59 13.83 25.04 -3.49
C LEU A 59 13.60 26.08 -4.61
N ASP A 60 14.17 27.28 -4.47
CA ASP A 60 14.25 28.30 -5.51
C ASP A 60 15.44 28.12 -6.46
N ASN A 61 16.27 27.08 -6.26
CA ASN A 61 17.28 26.58 -7.17
C ASN A 61 16.84 25.25 -7.79
N ALA A 62 16.93 25.12 -9.12
CA ALA A 62 16.45 23.94 -9.84
C ALA A 62 17.26 22.67 -9.53
N ALA A 63 18.57 22.80 -9.30
CA ALA A 63 19.42 21.66 -8.96
C ALA A 63 19.09 21.13 -7.57
N ASP A 64 18.93 22.03 -6.60
CA ASP A 64 18.64 21.67 -5.22
C ASP A 64 17.21 21.16 -5.06
N ALA A 65 16.23 21.78 -5.73
CA ALA A 65 14.86 21.27 -5.81
C ALA A 65 14.81 19.84 -6.40
N SER A 66 15.61 19.57 -7.44
CA SER A 66 15.72 18.23 -8.02
C SER A 66 16.34 17.24 -7.04
N GLY A 67 17.42 17.62 -6.35
CA GLY A 67 18.05 16.79 -5.32
C GLY A 67 17.14 16.48 -4.14
N PHE A 68 16.34 17.46 -3.71
CA PHE A 68 15.35 17.27 -2.66
C PHE A 68 14.25 16.31 -3.10
N LEU A 69 13.65 16.52 -4.28
CA LEU A 69 12.59 15.65 -4.78
C LEU A 69 13.08 14.21 -5.04
N GLN A 70 14.34 14.02 -5.47
CA GLN A 70 14.95 12.69 -5.57
C GLN A 70 15.10 12.01 -4.20
N SER A 71 15.49 12.77 -3.18
CA SER A 71 15.56 12.26 -1.80
C SER A 71 14.18 11.90 -1.28
N LEU A 72 13.19 12.76 -1.52
CA LEU A 72 11.78 12.56 -1.16
C LEU A 72 11.13 11.39 -1.92
N ALA A 73 11.60 11.07 -3.11
CA ALA A 73 11.19 9.89 -3.87
C ALA A 73 11.77 8.57 -3.31
N SER A 74 12.81 8.63 -2.47
CA SER A 74 13.44 7.42 -1.92
C SER A 74 12.57 6.77 -0.85
N THR A 75 12.56 5.44 -0.78
CA THR A 75 11.92 4.73 0.35
C THR A 75 12.67 4.92 1.65
N SER A 76 13.99 5.17 1.59
CA SER A 76 14.83 5.38 2.77
C SER A 76 14.50 6.67 3.53
N ILE A 77 13.69 7.57 2.97
CA ILE A 77 13.31 8.81 3.64
C ILE A 77 12.13 8.61 4.61
N ARG A 78 11.41 7.49 4.53
CA ARG A 78 10.21 7.23 5.35
C ARG A 78 10.47 7.28 6.86
N PRO A 79 11.54 6.67 7.40
CA PRO A 79 11.84 6.80 8.83
C PRO A 79 12.07 8.25 9.27
N SER A 80 12.77 9.06 8.46
CA SER A 80 12.95 10.49 8.74
C SER A 80 11.63 11.26 8.67
N LEU A 81 10.83 11.03 7.62
CA LEU A 81 9.50 11.62 7.51
C LEU A 81 8.62 11.33 8.74
N ILE A 82 8.63 10.09 9.23
CA ILE A 82 7.82 9.69 10.38
C ILE A 82 8.34 10.34 11.67
N ASN A 83 9.65 10.22 11.94
CA ASN A 83 10.24 10.66 13.19
C ASN A 83 10.35 12.18 13.28
N ASP A 84 10.84 12.84 12.24
CA ASP A 84 11.18 14.25 12.28
C ASP A 84 9.92 15.12 12.16
N LEU A 85 8.92 14.67 11.40
CA LEU A 85 7.58 15.31 11.40
C LEU A 85 6.74 14.91 12.62
N SER A 86 7.20 13.96 13.45
CA SER A 86 6.45 13.38 14.56
C SER A 86 5.04 12.91 14.15
N VAL A 87 4.93 12.33 12.95
CA VAL A 87 3.66 11.84 12.40
C VAL A 87 3.50 10.36 12.67
N ASN A 88 2.33 9.96 13.16
CA ASN A 88 1.93 8.56 13.17
C ASN A 88 1.16 8.27 11.88
N PRO A 89 1.64 7.38 11.00
CA PRO A 89 0.89 6.97 9.82
C PRO A 89 -0.50 6.49 10.24
N ALA A 90 -1.53 7.01 9.58
CA ALA A 90 -2.89 6.61 9.89
C ALA A 90 -3.08 5.09 9.67
N GLU A 91 -4.06 4.52 10.36
CA GLU A 91 -4.49 3.15 10.09
C GLU A 91 -5.38 3.11 8.84
N PHE A 92 -5.43 1.95 8.19
CA PHE A 92 -6.38 1.72 7.12
C PHE A 92 -7.78 1.53 7.67
N VAL A 93 -8.76 2.19 7.05
CA VAL A 93 -10.17 2.12 7.43
C VAL A 93 -10.96 1.45 6.32
N LEU A 94 -11.87 0.55 6.68
CA LEU A 94 -12.78 -0.11 5.74
C LEU A 94 -13.69 0.94 5.08
N VAL A 95 -13.68 1.01 3.75
CA VAL A 95 -14.54 1.88 2.93
C VAL A 95 -15.54 1.10 2.09
N GLU A 96 -15.24 -0.14 1.74
CA GLU A 96 -16.17 -1.06 1.07
C GLU A 96 -16.15 -2.40 1.78
N ALA A 97 -17.33 -2.88 2.20
CA ALA A 97 -17.44 -4.11 2.96
C ALA A 97 -17.04 -5.35 2.13
N PRO A 98 -16.52 -6.41 2.77
CA PRO A 98 -16.29 -7.69 2.10
C PRO A 98 -17.57 -8.28 1.51
N GLY A 99 -17.41 -9.04 0.43
CA GLY A 99 -18.51 -9.76 -0.20
C GLY A 99 -18.99 -10.93 0.65
N ALA A 100 -20.30 -11.18 0.63
CA ALA A 100 -20.91 -12.31 1.35
C ALA A 100 -20.89 -13.63 0.55
N GLU A 101 -20.84 -13.55 -0.78
CA GLU A 101 -20.94 -14.70 -1.68
C GLU A 101 -19.81 -14.66 -2.72
N ALA A 102 -19.39 -15.84 -3.18
CA ALA A 102 -18.43 -15.97 -4.26
C ALA A 102 -19.13 -15.78 -5.61
N SER A 103 -18.49 -15.03 -6.50
CA SER A 103 -18.95 -14.77 -7.87
C SER A 103 -18.08 -15.52 -8.88
N PRO A 104 -18.65 -16.22 -9.87
CA PRO A 104 -17.89 -16.82 -10.95
C PRO A 104 -17.25 -15.74 -11.83
N ASP A 105 -15.97 -15.88 -12.18
CA ASP A 105 -15.22 -14.89 -12.99
C ASP A 105 -14.67 -15.47 -14.30
N GLY A 106 -15.22 -16.61 -14.75
CA GLY A 106 -14.85 -17.27 -16.00
C GLY A 106 -13.52 -18.04 -15.94
N ARG A 107 -12.71 -17.85 -14.88
CA ARG A 107 -11.49 -18.62 -14.61
C ARG A 107 -11.58 -19.42 -13.30
N GLY A 108 -12.49 -19.04 -12.42
CA GLY A 108 -12.84 -19.73 -11.19
C GLY A 108 -13.96 -18.98 -10.48
N CYS A 109 -13.77 -18.75 -9.18
CA CYS A 109 -14.64 -17.90 -8.38
C CYS A 109 -13.83 -16.94 -7.52
N SER A 110 -14.40 -15.77 -7.22
CA SER A 110 -13.79 -14.78 -6.35
C SER A 110 -14.79 -14.17 -5.37
N VAL A 111 -14.28 -13.71 -4.23
CA VAL A 111 -15.02 -12.97 -3.20
C VAL A 111 -14.20 -11.75 -2.81
N SER A 112 -14.87 -10.59 -2.73
CA SER A 112 -14.22 -9.36 -2.27
C SER A 112 -13.85 -9.46 -0.79
N GLY A 113 -12.61 -9.12 -0.45
CA GLY A 113 -12.14 -8.93 0.92
C GLY A 113 -12.39 -7.51 1.46
N GLY A 114 -13.07 -6.67 0.67
CA GLY A 114 -13.33 -5.28 0.96
C GLY A 114 -12.26 -4.34 0.39
N THR A 115 -12.57 -3.05 0.46
CA THR A 115 -11.67 -1.95 0.09
C THR A 115 -11.38 -1.13 1.34
N TYR A 116 -10.12 -0.79 1.55
CA TYR A 116 -9.61 -0.06 2.70
C TYR A 116 -8.93 1.21 2.22
N SER A 117 -9.05 2.29 2.98
CA SER A 117 -8.46 3.58 2.64
C SER A 117 -7.65 4.17 3.77
N ARG A 118 -6.62 4.93 3.39
CA ARG A 118 -5.84 5.76 4.30
C ARG A 118 -5.31 6.99 3.57
N SER A 119 -5.62 8.20 4.03
CA SER A 119 -4.99 9.42 3.48
C SER A 119 -4.98 9.50 1.93
N GLY A 120 -6.04 9.00 1.27
CA GLY A 120 -6.14 8.96 -0.20
C GLY A 120 -5.55 7.70 -0.87
N GLU A 121 -4.82 6.87 -0.11
CA GLU A 121 -4.42 5.52 -0.50
C GLU A 121 -5.60 4.56 -0.44
N LEU A 122 -5.62 3.58 -1.36
CA LEU A 122 -6.62 2.52 -1.42
C LEU A 122 -5.97 1.15 -1.54
N ILE A 123 -6.50 0.19 -0.78
CA ILE A 123 -6.16 -1.24 -0.89
C ILE A 123 -7.47 -1.99 -1.09
N ALA A 124 -7.61 -2.67 -2.23
CA ALA A 124 -8.69 -3.59 -2.51
C ALA A 124 -8.18 -5.03 -2.38
N LEU A 125 -8.95 -5.86 -1.68
CA LEU A 125 -8.62 -7.27 -1.48
C LEU A 125 -9.59 -8.15 -2.23
N ARG A 126 -9.07 -9.21 -2.85
CA ARG A 126 -9.87 -10.23 -3.51
C ARG A 126 -9.32 -11.61 -3.17
N PHE A 127 -10.19 -12.46 -2.64
CA PHE A 127 -9.89 -13.89 -2.49
C PHE A 127 -10.41 -14.61 -3.72
N HIS A 128 -9.62 -15.51 -4.29
CA HIS A 128 -10.03 -16.26 -5.47
C HIS A 128 -9.67 -17.73 -5.35
N LYS A 129 -10.43 -18.56 -6.05
CA LYS A 129 -10.22 -20.00 -6.17
C LYS A 129 -10.33 -20.40 -7.64
N GLN A 130 -9.29 -21.06 -8.14
CA GLN A 130 -9.27 -21.67 -9.46
C GLN A 130 -8.87 -23.14 -9.31
N ASN A 131 -9.82 -24.05 -9.57
CA ASN A 131 -9.64 -25.49 -9.32
C ASN A 131 -9.21 -25.79 -7.86
N ARG A 132 -7.96 -26.22 -7.67
CA ARG A 132 -7.35 -26.50 -6.35
C ARG A 132 -6.48 -25.36 -5.82
N GLN A 133 -6.29 -24.32 -6.60
CA GLN A 133 -5.50 -23.15 -6.23
C GLN A 133 -6.42 -22.14 -5.57
N VAL A 134 -6.01 -21.65 -4.40
CA VAL A 134 -6.67 -20.56 -3.68
C VAL A 134 -5.62 -19.49 -3.45
N GLY A 135 -6.00 -18.24 -3.64
CA GLY A 135 -5.09 -17.12 -3.49
C GLY A 135 -5.77 -15.86 -2.96
N ILE A 136 -4.91 -14.95 -2.54
CA ILE A 136 -5.24 -13.60 -2.10
C ILE A 136 -4.60 -12.65 -3.10
N GLU A 137 -5.43 -11.85 -3.75
CA GLU A 137 -5.02 -10.75 -4.60
C GLU A 137 -5.22 -9.44 -3.83
N ILE A 138 -4.21 -8.58 -3.90
CA ILE A 138 -4.18 -7.26 -3.26
C ILE A 138 -3.91 -6.27 -4.38
N VAL A 139 -4.87 -5.38 -4.63
CA VAL A 139 -4.72 -4.27 -5.57
C VAL A 139 -4.54 -3.00 -4.74
N TRP A 140 -3.35 -2.43 -4.81
CA TRP A 140 -2.98 -1.27 -4.02
C TRP A 140 -2.78 -0.05 -4.93
N ASP A 141 -3.57 1.01 -4.73
CA ASP A 141 -3.30 2.35 -5.28
C ASP A 141 -2.12 2.98 -4.54
N GLY A 142 -0.94 2.49 -4.88
CA GLY A 142 0.32 2.80 -4.27
C GLY A 142 1.33 1.67 -4.47
N TRP A 143 2.59 2.06 -4.60
CA TRP A 143 3.76 1.49 -3.91
C TRP A 143 5.03 1.66 -4.77
N PRO A 144 5.78 2.74 -4.56
CA PRO A 144 6.93 3.10 -5.38
C PRO A 144 8.27 2.56 -4.85
N SER A 145 8.25 1.45 -4.10
CA SER A 145 9.48 0.83 -3.59
C SER A 145 10.00 -0.21 -4.57
N PRO A 146 11.33 -0.35 -4.76
CA PRO A 146 11.89 -1.48 -5.49
C PRO A 146 11.69 -2.82 -4.74
N VAL A 147 11.42 -2.75 -3.43
CA VAL A 147 11.15 -3.91 -2.58
C VAL A 147 9.76 -3.73 -2.00
N PHE A 148 8.81 -4.51 -2.50
CA PHE A 148 7.55 -4.77 -1.81
C PHE A 148 7.89 -5.64 -0.59
N PRO A 149 7.66 -5.19 0.65
CA PRO A 149 7.79 -6.05 1.79
C PRO A 149 7.09 -7.38 1.63
N ARG A 150 7.77 -8.43 2.07
CA ARG A 150 7.24 -9.79 2.12
C ARG A 150 6.22 -9.88 3.22
N ILE A 151 5.07 -9.30 2.96
CA ILE A 151 4.14 -8.96 4.00
C ILE A 151 2.73 -9.29 3.58
N LEU A 152 2.50 -10.60 3.53
CA LEU A 152 1.18 -11.08 3.84
C LEU A 152 1.38 -12.16 4.90
N ALA A 153 0.94 -11.87 6.12
CA ALA A 153 0.97 -12.83 7.20
C ALA A 153 -0.46 -13.15 7.64
N VAL A 154 -0.70 -14.42 7.93
CA VAL A 154 -1.93 -14.87 8.57
C VAL A 154 -1.63 -15.03 10.06
N GLY A 155 -2.30 -14.25 10.90
CA GLY A 155 -2.11 -14.24 12.35
C GLY A 155 -2.94 -15.30 13.08
N PHE A 156 -2.38 -15.83 14.16
CA PHE A 156 -2.99 -16.76 15.12
C PHE A 156 -2.47 -16.42 16.53
N GLY A 157 -3.22 -15.63 17.30
CA GLY A 157 -2.76 -15.04 18.55
C GLY A 157 -1.46 -14.27 18.35
N ASP A 158 -0.44 -14.65 19.10
CA ASP A 158 0.90 -14.02 19.03
C ASP A 158 1.79 -14.58 17.91
N THR A 159 1.27 -15.48 17.06
CA THR A 159 2.02 -16.09 15.95
C THR A 159 1.52 -15.63 14.59
N GLY A 160 2.43 -15.42 13.64
CA GLY A 160 2.11 -15.10 12.26
C GLY A 160 2.74 -16.10 11.30
N LEU A 161 1.97 -16.59 10.34
CA LEU A 161 2.46 -17.42 9.24
C LEU A 161 2.66 -16.55 7.99
N PRO A 162 3.91 -16.32 7.56
CA PRO A 162 4.17 -15.56 6.34
C PRO A 162 3.74 -16.37 5.11
N LEU A 163 3.08 -15.70 4.17
CA LEU A 163 2.72 -16.23 2.87
C LEU A 163 3.74 -15.80 1.82
N MET A 164 3.98 -16.68 0.84
CA MET A 164 4.73 -16.30 -0.35
C MET A 164 3.86 -15.41 -1.23
N VAL A 165 4.44 -14.30 -1.68
CA VAL A 165 3.76 -13.27 -2.47
C VAL A 165 4.59 -12.97 -3.70
N GLU A 166 3.97 -13.06 -4.87
CA GLU A 166 4.49 -12.46 -6.11
C GLU A 166 3.85 -11.10 -6.31
N TYR A 167 4.54 -10.18 -6.98
CA TYR A 167 4.03 -8.85 -7.22
C TYR A 167 4.29 -8.39 -8.65
N GLU A 168 3.35 -7.60 -9.16
CA GLU A 168 3.42 -6.92 -10.44
C GLU A 168 3.06 -5.45 -10.24
N GLN A 169 3.84 -4.55 -10.85
CA GLN A 169 3.59 -3.11 -10.77
C GLN A 169 3.17 -2.60 -12.14
N ASP A 170 1.98 -2.00 -12.20
CA ASP A 170 1.42 -1.35 -13.39
C ASP A 170 1.17 0.13 -13.07
N GLY A 171 2.12 0.98 -13.46
CA GLY A 171 2.12 2.40 -13.12
C GLY A 171 2.09 2.64 -11.60
N PRO A 172 1.09 3.38 -11.07
CA PRO A 172 0.95 3.62 -9.62
C PRO A 172 0.32 2.45 -8.87
N ILE A 173 -0.25 1.47 -9.58
CA ILE A 173 -0.94 0.34 -8.98
C ILE A 173 0.04 -0.80 -8.75
N THR A 174 -0.01 -1.36 -7.55
CA THR A 174 0.73 -2.57 -7.23
C THR A 174 -0.23 -3.71 -6.97
N ASN A 175 -0.05 -4.78 -7.74
CA ASN A 175 -0.78 -6.03 -7.58
C ASN A 175 0.11 -7.02 -6.86
N ALA A 176 -0.37 -7.58 -5.75
CA ALA A 176 0.29 -8.63 -5.02
C ALA A 176 -0.59 -9.89 -4.97
N TYR A 177 0.03 -11.02 -5.28
CA TYR A 177 -0.60 -12.31 -5.43
C TYR A 177 0.04 -13.30 -4.47
N ALA A 178 -0.70 -13.68 -3.43
CA ALA A 178 -0.35 -14.82 -2.61
C ALA A 178 -1.11 -16.04 -3.14
N PHE A 179 -0.40 -17.05 -3.64
CA PHE A 179 -1.01 -18.27 -4.17
C PHE A 179 -0.35 -19.52 -3.61
N THR A 180 -1.13 -20.60 -3.55
CA THR A 180 -0.65 -21.93 -3.20
C THR A 180 -1.24 -22.97 -4.14
N ASP A 181 -0.43 -23.94 -4.54
CA ASP A 181 -0.87 -25.13 -5.27
C ASP A 181 -1.70 -26.09 -4.39
N ASN A 182 -1.68 -25.88 -3.07
CA ASN A 182 -2.47 -26.61 -2.11
C ASN A 182 -3.49 -25.67 -1.42
N GLY A 183 -4.57 -25.35 -2.14
CA GLY A 183 -5.61 -24.42 -1.68
C GLY A 183 -6.27 -24.77 -0.35
N PHE A 184 -6.19 -26.04 0.08
CA PHE A 184 -6.63 -26.50 1.40
C PHE A 184 -6.01 -25.68 2.54
N TRP A 185 -4.72 -25.37 2.43
CA TRP A 185 -4.01 -24.65 3.49
C TRP A 185 -4.47 -23.20 3.63
N VAL A 186 -4.78 -22.52 2.53
CA VAL A 186 -5.21 -21.11 2.59
C VAL A 186 -6.63 -20.99 3.10
N THR A 187 -7.58 -21.82 2.64
CA THR A 187 -8.95 -21.78 3.16
C THR A 187 -9.02 -22.18 4.63
N ASP A 188 -8.26 -23.20 5.05
CA ASP A 188 -8.24 -23.62 6.46
C ASP A 188 -7.47 -22.65 7.36
N ALA A 189 -6.36 -22.08 6.87
CA ALA A 189 -5.67 -21.01 7.58
C ALA A 189 -6.59 -19.80 7.74
N MET A 190 -7.28 -19.35 6.68
CA MET A 190 -8.23 -18.22 6.76
C MET A 190 -9.38 -18.46 7.74
N LYS A 191 -9.88 -19.69 7.86
CA LYS A 191 -10.93 -20.03 8.83
C LYS A 191 -10.45 -20.00 10.28
N GLN A 192 -9.16 -20.24 10.51
CA GLN A 192 -8.55 -20.30 11.83
C GLN A 192 -7.82 -19.00 12.21
N ALA A 193 -7.51 -18.18 11.21
CA ALA A 193 -6.79 -16.92 11.35
C ALA A 193 -7.57 -15.96 12.23
N ASP A 194 -6.86 -15.26 13.11
CA ASP A 194 -7.45 -14.14 13.83
C ASP A 194 -7.40 -12.82 13.04
N ARG A 195 -6.41 -12.70 12.14
CA ARG A 195 -6.23 -11.55 11.25
C ARG A 195 -5.37 -11.88 10.03
N LEU A 196 -5.47 -11.01 9.03
CA LEU A 196 -4.51 -10.93 7.93
C LEU A 196 -3.75 -9.62 8.09
N GLU A 197 -2.42 -9.67 8.13
CA GLU A 197 -1.57 -8.50 8.31
C GLU A 197 -0.87 -8.11 7.00
N ILE A 198 -1.03 -6.85 6.59
CA ILE A 198 -0.23 -6.21 5.54
C ILE A 198 0.58 -5.07 6.15
N GLY A 199 1.72 -5.39 6.73
CA GLY A 199 2.77 -4.42 7.04
C GLY A 199 3.48 -4.63 8.38
N PRO A 200 3.49 -5.81 9.06
CA PRO A 200 3.85 -5.87 10.46
C PRO A 200 5.33 -5.53 10.71
N GLU A 201 6.17 -5.56 9.67
CA GLU A 201 7.58 -5.14 9.71
C GLU A 201 7.88 -3.93 8.81
N SER A 202 6.87 -3.18 8.36
CA SER A 202 7.07 -2.00 7.50
C SER A 202 6.66 -0.69 8.17
N ASP A 203 7.25 0.40 7.69
CA ASP A 203 6.89 1.77 8.06
C ASP A 203 5.46 2.17 7.61
N ILE A 204 4.70 1.23 7.05
CA ILE A 204 3.45 1.48 6.34
C ILE A 204 2.23 1.25 7.25
N ALA A 205 2.40 0.98 8.55
CA ALA A 205 1.34 0.56 9.49
C ALA A 205 0.53 -0.67 8.98
N PRO A 206 0.43 -1.75 9.76
CA PRO A 206 -0.20 -2.97 9.26
C PRO A 206 -1.69 -2.74 8.93
N LEU A 207 -2.15 -3.23 7.77
CA LEU A 207 -3.59 -3.48 7.56
C LEU A 207 -3.93 -4.78 8.27
N GLU A 208 -4.87 -4.75 9.21
CA GLU A 208 -5.40 -5.93 9.88
C GLU A 208 -6.86 -6.20 9.48
N LEU A 209 -7.11 -7.39 8.93
CA LEU A 209 -8.48 -7.83 8.61
C LEU A 209 -9.10 -8.61 9.76
N PRO A 210 -10.33 -8.32 10.20
CA PRO A 210 -10.97 -9.06 11.27
C PRO A 210 -11.39 -10.49 10.85
N THR A 211 -11.30 -11.43 11.80
CA THR A 211 -11.67 -12.85 11.68
C THR A 211 -12.94 -13.16 10.90
N GLY A 212 -14.02 -12.44 11.20
CA GLY A 212 -15.32 -12.69 10.62
C GLY A 212 -15.29 -12.64 9.10
N SER A 213 -14.52 -11.72 8.53
CA SER A 213 -14.41 -11.52 7.09
C SER A 213 -13.62 -12.65 6.42
N LEU A 214 -12.51 -13.09 7.05
CA LEU A 214 -11.67 -14.18 6.53
C LEU A 214 -12.41 -15.52 6.52
N TYR A 215 -13.13 -15.81 7.61
CA TYR A 215 -13.93 -17.03 7.72
C TYR A 215 -15.04 -17.10 6.67
N GLN A 216 -15.77 -16.00 6.47
CA GLN A 216 -16.86 -15.95 5.49
C GLN A 216 -16.34 -16.06 4.06
N ALA A 217 -15.23 -15.37 3.74
CA ALA A 217 -14.59 -15.49 2.44
C ALA A 217 -14.15 -16.94 2.14
N ALA A 218 -13.53 -17.62 3.10
CA ALA A 218 -13.13 -19.02 2.95
C ALA A 218 -14.33 -19.94 2.71
N LYS A 219 -15.43 -19.76 3.46
CA LYS A 219 -16.67 -20.52 3.24
C LYS A 219 -17.30 -20.24 1.87
N ALA A 220 -17.33 -18.99 1.44
CA ALA A 220 -17.86 -18.61 0.15
C ALA A 220 -17.08 -19.29 -0.98
N LEU A 221 -15.75 -19.33 -0.88
CA LEU A 221 -14.88 -19.99 -1.86
C LEU A 221 -14.98 -21.53 -1.85
N GLU A 222 -15.34 -22.16 -0.74
CA GLU A 222 -15.56 -23.62 -0.69
C GLU A 222 -16.87 -24.08 -1.33
N ASN A 223 -17.88 -23.22 -1.29
CA ASN A 223 -19.18 -23.49 -1.91
C ASN A 223 -19.18 -23.23 -3.42
N CYS A 224 -18.08 -22.67 -3.93
CA CYS A 224 -17.66 -22.76 -5.33
C CYS A 224 -16.76 -24.00 -5.53
#